data_AF-A0A930B1U0-F1
#
_entry.id   AF-A0A930B1U0-F1
#
_cell.length_a   1.000
_cell.length_b   1.000
_cell.length_c   1.000
_cell.angle_alpha   90.00
_cell.angle_beta   90.00
_cell.angle_gamma   90.00
#
_symmetry.space_group_name_H-M   'P 1'
#
loop_
_entity.id
_entity.type
_entity.pdbx_description
1 polymer ?
#
loop_
_entity_poly.entity_id
_entity_poly.type
_entity_poly.pdbx_seq_one_letter_code
_entity_poly.pdbx_strand_id
1 'polypeptide(L)'
;RECYNSYFYAVEDDHINVLDKIILHGKEFIEYLDGGSALHLNLEETPNKEGFLRLLNATALAGCNYFCFNIRITICNDCNHIDKRTLFECPHCHSENVDHATRVIGYLKRVSCFSTARQKEHKLRHYHLSTSKK
;
A
#
# COMPACT_ATOMS: atom_id res chain seq x y z
N ARG A 1 4.33 -9.60 -16.88
CA ARG A 1 5.49 -8.99 -16.17
C ARG A 1 6.59 -10.03 -15.93
N GLU A 2 7.81 -9.61 -15.62
CA GLU A 2 8.98 -10.47 -15.33
C GLU A 2 9.33 -10.54 -13.83
N CYS A 3 8.36 -10.73 -12.93
CA CYS A 3 8.64 -11.06 -11.52
C CYS A 3 7.52 -11.90 -10.89
N TYR A 4 7.81 -12.58 -9.77
CA TYR A 4 6.84 -13.33 -8.97
C TYR A 4 6.25 -12.50 -7.83
N ASN A 5 5.01 -12.82 -7.44
CA ASN A 5 4.24 -12.08 -6.43
C ASN A 5 4.56 -12.63 -5.05
N SER A 6 4.53 -11.75 -4.05
CA SER A 6 4.60 -12.13 -2.64
C SER A 6 3.21 -12.18 -1.98
N TYR A 7 2.15 -11.99 -2.78
CA TYR A 7 0.75 -12.00 -2.34
C TYR A 7 0.00 -13.08 -3.11
N PHE A 8 -1.19 -13.44 -2.61
CA PHE A 8 -2.11 -14.38 -3.27
C PHE A 8 -2.87 -13.78 -4.46
N TYR A 9 -2.50 -12.56 -4.87
CA TYR A 9 -3.07 -11.83 -6.00
C TYR A 9 -1.97 -11.06 -6.74
N ALA A 10 -2.27 -10.66 -7.98
CA ALA A 10 -1.43 -9.71 -8.72
C ALA A 10 -1.67 -8.29 -8.19
N VAL A 11 -0.59 -7.60 -7.81
CA VAL A 11 -0.66 -6.28 -7.15
C VAL A 11 -1.18 -5.18 -8.08
N GLU A 12 -1.10 -5.41 -9.38
CA GLU A 12 -1.58 -4.57 -10.47
C GLU A 12 -3.03 -4.85 -10.86
N ASP A 13 -3.66 -5.89 -10.32
CA ASP A 13 -5.04 -6.28 -10.66
C ASP A 13 -6.04 -5.25 -10.10
N ASP A 14 -6.79 -4.64 -11.01
CA ASP A 14 -7.81 -3.63 -10.74
C ASP A 14 -9.22 -4.22 -10.55
N HIS A 15 -9.40 -5.51 -10.83
CA HIS A 15 -10.65 -6.24 -10.55
C HIS A 15 -10.73 -6.72 -9.10
N ILE A 16 -9.61 -6.78 -8.37
CA ILE A 16 -9.54 -7.21 -6.97
C ILE A 16 -9.60 -6.00 -6.04
N ASN A 17 -10.69 -5.89 -5.28
CA ASN A 17 -10.93 -4.78 -4.37
C ASN A 17 -10.24 -4.95 -3.00
N VAL A 18 -10.35 -3.95 -2.12
CA VAL A 18 -9.75 -3.95 -0.77
C VAL A 18 -10.20 -5.15 0.07
N LEU A 19 -11.48 -5.49 0.05
CA LEU A 19 -12.05 -6.58 0.84
C LEU A 19 -11.61 -7.93 0.28
N ASP A 20 -11.54 -8.08 -1.04
CA ASP A 20 -11.04 -9.29 -1.67
C ASP A 20 -9.59 -9.57 -1.22
N LYS A 21 -8.74 -8.53 -1.19
CA LYS A 21 -7.35 -8.64 -0.71
C LYS A 21 -7.28 -9.06 0.77
N ILE A 22 -8.23 -8.61 1.59
CA ILE A 22 -8.35 -9.02 2.98
C ILE A 22 -8.75 -10.49 3.08
N ILE A 23 -9.74 -10.93 2.30
CA ILE A 23 -10.22 -12.33 2.28
C ILE A 23 -9.11 -13.26 1.79
N LEU A 24 -8.37 -12.88 0.76
CA LEU A 24 -7.24 -13.65 0.22
C LEU A 24 -6.08 -13.81 1.23
N HIS A 25 -5.98 -12.92 2.22
CA HIS A 25 -5.06 -13.06 3.36
C HIS A 25 -5.80 -13.41 4.66
N GLY A 26 -7.04 -13.87 4.55
CA GLY A 26 -7.87 -14.32 5.66
C GLY A 26 -7.59 -15.77 6.03
N LYS A 27 -8.24 -16.21 7.11
CA LYS A 27 -8.04 -17.52 7.73
C LYS A 27 -8.08 -18.67 6.73
N GLU A 28 -9.04 -18.66 5.80
CA GLU A 28 -9.21 -19.73 4.80
C GLU A 28 -7.95 -19.99 3.95
N PHE A 29 -7.13 -18.96 3.69
CA PHE A 29 -5.91 -19.07 2.91
C PHE A 29 -4.66 -19.22 3.77
N ILE A 30 -4.63 -18.58 4.94
CA ILE A 30 -3.40 -18.47 5.75
C ILE A 30 -3.34 -19.39 6.96
N GLU A 31 -4.41 -20.10 7.32
CA GLU A 31 -4.48 -20.95 8.53
C GLU A 31 -3.33 -21.96 8.63
N TYR A 32 -2.88 -22.49 7.49
CA TYR A 32 -1.79 -23.48 7.42
C TYR A 32 -0.43 -22.87 7.02
N LEU A 33 -0.32 -21.54 6.95
CA LEU A 33 0.91 -20.83 6.57
C LEU A 33 1.60 -20.25 7.82
N ASP A 34 2.16 -21.14 8.64
CA ASP A 34 2.85 -20.83 9.89
C ASP A 34 4.19 -20.09 9.72
N GLY A 35 4.77 -20.11 8.53
CA GLY A 35 5.93 -19.29 8.13
C GLY A 35 5.63 -17.78 8.01
N GLY A 36 4.35 -17.39 8.14
CA GLY A 36 3.90 -16.00 8.14
C GLY A 36 3.50 -15.49 6.75
N SER A 37 2.32 -14.86 6.69
CA SER A 37 1.82 -14.17 5.51
C SER A 37 1.40 -12.75 5.89
N ALA A 38 1.89 -11.76 5.15
CA ALA A 38 1.68 -10.34 5.45
C ALA A 38 0.85 -9.67 4.35
N LEU A 39 -0.25 -9.03 4.73
CA LEU A 39 -1.02 -8.18 3.83
C LEU A 39 -0.53 -6.73 3.90
N HIS A 40 0.05 -6.22 2.81
CA HIS A 40 0.33 -4.79 2.65
C HIS A 40 -0.80 -4.15 1.84
N LEU A 41 -1.83 -3.68 2.53
CA LEU A 41 -3.04 -3.17 1.92
C LEU A 41 -2.79 -1.74 1.40
N ASN A 42 -2.62 -1.60 0.08
CA ASN A 42 -2.39 -0.30 -0.56
C ASN A 42 -3.66 0.53 -0.52
N LEU A 43 -3.60 1.68 0.14
CA LEU A 43 -4.67 2.68 0.16
C LEU A 43 -4.15 3.97 -0.47
N GLU A 44 -4.99 4.64 -1.23
CA GLU A 44 -4.54 5.84 -1.96
C GLU A 44 -4.33 7.05 -1.05
N GLU A 45 -5.25 7.22 -0.12
CA GLU A 45 -5.22 8.24 0.92
C GLU A 45 -5.41 7.61 2.30
N THR A 46 -5.11 8.38 3.34
CA THR A 46 -5.32 7.95 4.72
C THR A 46 -6.82 8.03 5.04
N PRO A 47 -7.49 6.91 5.36
CA PRO A 47 -8.90 6.94 5.76
C PRO A 47 -9.12 7.78 7.01
N ASN A 48 -10.35 8.24 7.21
CA ASN A 48 -10.76 8.80 8.48
C ASN A 48 -10.81 7.71 9.58
N LYS A 49 -10.98 8.12 10.83
CA LYS A 49 -11.04 7.20 11.99
C LYS A 49 -12.05 6.08 11.81
N GLU A 50 -13.24 6.40 11.30
CA GLU A 50 -14.30 5.40 11.09
C GLU A 50 -13.93 4.41 9.98
N GLY A 51 -13.36 4.89 8.88
CA GLY A 51 -12.86 4.08 7.78
C GLY A 51 -11.80 3.09 8.25
N PHE A 52 -10.84 3.53 9.08
CA PHE A 52 -9.87 2.63 9.70
C PHE A 52 -10.53 1.60 10.60
N LEU A 53 -11.48 1.98 11.45
CA LEU A 53 -12.19 1.03 12.31
C LEU A 53 -12.94 -0.04 11.50
N ARG A 54 -13.59 0.36 10.40
CA ARG A 54 -14.28 -0.58 9.50
C ARG A 54 -13.29 -1.55 8.85
N LEU A 55 -12.14 -1.06 8.37
CA LEU A 55 -11.10 -1.92 7.80
C LEU A 55 -10.49 -2.87 8.83
N LEU A 56 -10.20 -2.39 10.05
CA LEU A 56 -9.69 -3.21 11.15
C LEU A 56 -10.68 -4.33 11.50
N ASN A 57 -11.98 -3.99 11.60
CA ASN A 57 -13.03 -4.98 11.85
C ASN A 57 -13.11 -5.99 10.71
N ALA A 58 -13.04 -5.55 9.45
CA ALA A 58 -13.04 -6.45 8.29
C ALA A 58 -11.83 -7.40 8.29
N THR A 59 -10.62 -6.91 8.59
CA THR A 59 -9.42 -7.75 8.71
C THR A 59 -9.53 -8.76 9.85
N ALA A 60 -10.09 -8.35 11.00
CA ALA A 60 -10.28 -9.22 12.14
C ALA A 60 -11.32 -10.31 11.86
N LEU A 61 -12.45 -9.95 11.23
CA LEU A 61 -13.51 -10.89 10.84
C LEU A 61 -13.01 -11.91 9.81
N ALA A 62 -12.19 -11.48 8.85
CA ALA A 62 -11.57 -12.38 7.87
C ALA A 62 -10.50 -13.28 8.49
N GLY A 63 -10.03 -13.01 9.71
CA GLY A 63 -8.92 -13.74 10.35
C GLY A 63 -7.55 -13.43 9.74
N CYS A 64 -7.39 -12.24 9.14
CA CYS A 64 -6.09 -11.77 8.67
C CYS A 64 -5.24 -11.33 9.87
N ASN A 65 -4.28 -12.16 10.26
CA ASN A 65 -3.53 -12.00 11.51
C ASN A 65 -2.34 -11.01 11.41
N TYR A 66 -1.81 -10.77 10.22
CA TYR A 66 -0.69 -9.86 10.00
C TYR A 66 -0.91 -8.98 8.77
N PHE A 67 -1.15 -7.69 9.00
CA PHE A 67 -1.40 -6.72 7.94
C PHE A 67 -0.88 -5.33 8.29
N CYS A 68 -0.73 -4.50 7.26
CA CYS A 68 -0.37 -3.09 7.34
C CYS A 68 -1.11 -2.30 6.26
N PHE A 69 -1.60 -1.10 6.61
CA PHE A 69 -2.05 -0.13 5.62
C PHE A 69 -0.85 0.57 4.98
N ASN A 70 -0.84 0.65 3.66
CA ASN A 70 0.24 1.22 2.87
C ASN A 70 -0.26 2.41 2.06
N ILE A 71 -0.09 3.60 2.63
CA ILE A 71 -0.29 4.88 1.96
C ILE A 71 1.09 5.42 1.58
N ARG A 72 1.22 6.01 0.39
CA ARG A 72 2.49 6.60 -0.06
C ARG A 72 2.77 7.86 0.75
N ILE A 73 3.89 7.85 1.46
CA ILE A 73 4.36 9.01 2.25
C ILE A 73 5.23 9.87 1.33
N THR A 74 4.97 11.17 1.30
CA THR A 74 5.74 12.10 0.47
C THR A 74 6.95 12.62 1.23
N ILE A 75 8.11 12.64 0.57
CA ILE A 75 9.37 13.14 1.10
C ILE A 75 9.94 14.13 0.10
N CYS A 76 10.08 15.39 0.49
CA CYS A 76 10.73 16.39 -0.34
C CYS A 76 12.25 16.22 -0.31
N ASN A 77 12.90 16.20 -1.47
CA ASN A 77 14.36 16.07 -1.55
C ASN A 77 15.10 17.39 -1.32
N ASP A 78 14.42 18.54 -1.45
CA ASP A 78 15.06 19.85 -1.32
C ASP A 78 15.03 20.36 0.14
N CYS A 79 13.89 20.26 0.82
CA CYS A 79 13.73 20.74 2.20
C CYS A 79 13.61 19.63 3.25
N ASN A 80 13.66 18.35 2.85
CA ASN A 80 13.50 17.17 3.72
C ASN A 80 12.15 17.09 4.46
N HIS A 81 11.14 17.87 4.07
CA HIS A 81 9.81 17.79 4.64
C HIS A 81 9.15 16.45 4.33
N ILE A 82 8.53 15.84 5.34
CA ILE A 82 7.81 14.56 5.23
C ILE A 82 6.32 14.82 5.47
N ASP A 83 5.50 14.52 4.46
CA ASP A 83 4.03 14.57 4.55
C ASP A 83 3.47 13.14 4.45
N LYS A 84 2.48 12.82 5.29
CA LYS A 84 1.85 11.50 5.32
C LYS A 84 0.89 11.26 4.16
N ARG A 85 0.51 12.32 3.44
CA ARG A 85 -0.33 12.27 2.26
C ARG A 85 0.50 11.97 1.02
N THR A 86 -0.15 11.40 0.02
CA THR A 86 0.42 11.22 -1.32
C THR A 86 0.32 12.55 -2.08
N LEU A 87 1.40 13.33 -2.12
CA LEU A 87 1.47 14.65 -2.77
C LEU A 87 2.57 14.64 -3.84
N PHE A 88 2.32 15.31 -4.97
CA PHE A 88 3.31 15.44 -6.06
C PHE A 88 4.09 16.76 -6.00
N GLU A 89 3.83 17.57 -4.97
CA GLU A 89 4.47 18.85 -4.70
C GLU A 89 4.66 18.99 -3.19
N CYS A 90 5.80 19.56 -2.76
CA CYS A 90 6.06 19.79 -1.34
C CYS A 90 5.16 20.91 -0.78
N PRO A 91 4.37 20.66 0.27
CA PRO A 91 3.51 21.69 0.86
C PRO A 91 4.27 22.80 1.62
N HIS A 92 5.57 22.63 1.84
CA HIS A 92 6.41 23.57 2.60
C HIS A 92 7.24 24.48 1.69
N CYS A 93 7.81 23.95 0.60
CA CYS A 93 8.70 24.70 -0.29
C CYS A 93 8.22 24.74 -1.75
N HIS A 94 7.08 24.12 -2.08
CA HIS A 94 6.51 24.06 -3.42
C HIS A 94 7.40 23.39 -4.48
N SER A 95 8.46 22.68 -4.05
CA SER A 95 9.28 21.91 -4.96
C SER A 95 8.52 20.68 -5.47
N GLU A 96 8.64 20.42 -6.76
CA GLU A 96 8.20 19.17 -7.43
C GLU A 96 9.22 18.03 -7.27
N ASN A 97 10.40 18.31 -6.70
CA ASN A 97 11.42 17.30 -6.40
C ASN A 97 11.04 16.51 -5.14
N VAL A 98 10.00 15.70 -5.27
CA VAL A 98 9.49 14.82 -4.22
C VAL A 98 9.73 13.34 -4.56
N ASP A 99 10.01 12.56 -3.54
CA ASP A 99 10.06 11.11 -3.57
C ASP A 99 8.92 10.54 -2.72
N HIS A 100 8.57 9.28 -2.95
CA HIS A 100 7.56 8.59 -2.16
C HIS A 100 8.19 7.45 -1.39
N ALA A 101 7.81 7.27 -0.13
CA ALA A 101 8.13 6.08 0.64
C ALA A 101 6.93 5.14 0.70
N THR A 102 7.18 3.85 0.47
CA THR A 102 6.16 2.81 0.49
C THR A 102 6.73 1.46 0.91
N ARG A 103 5.86 0.52 1.30
CA ARG A 103 6.25 -0.87 1.60
C ARG A 103 5.96 -1.75 0.39
N VAL A 104 7.01 -2.35 -0.18
CA VAL A 104 6.88 -3.29 -1.33
C VAL A 104 6.93 -4.75 -0.86
N ILE A 105 7.86 -5.06 0.07
CA ILE A 105 8.19 -6.41 0.58
C ILE A 105 8.36 -6.46 2.11
N GLY A 106 7.60 -5.67 2.88
CA GLY A 106 7.62 -5.74 4.35
C GLY A 106 8.08 -4.47 5.07
N TYR A 107 9.01 -3.71 4.49
CA TYR A 107 9.59 -2.54 5.14
C TYR A 107 9.46 -1.27 4.30
N LEU A 108 9.42 -0.12 4.99
CA LEU A 108 9.27 1.19 4.37
C LEU A 108 10.60 1.62 3.77
N LYS A 109 10.58 1.98 2.48
CA LYS A 109 11.74 2.53 1.79
C LYS A 109 11.28 3.58 0.79
N ARG A 110 12.15 4.54 0.50
CA ARG A 110 12.03 5.43 -0.65
C ARG A 110 11.93 4.63 -1.95
N VAL A 111 11.02 5.02 -2.84
CA VAL A 111 10.81 4.34 -4.11
C VAL A 111 12.07 4.38 -4.95
N SER A 112 12.74 5.54 -4.98
CA SER A 112 14.03 5.74 -5.66
C SER A 112 15.12 4.75 -5.22
N CYS A 113 15.07 4.27 -3.98
CA CYS A 113 16.09 3.37 -3.45
C CYS A 113 15.78 1.88 -3.69
N PHE A 114 14.62 1.51 -4.25
CA PHE A 114 14.38 0.11 -4.66
C PHE A 114 15.17 -0.23 -5.93
N SER A 115 15.36 -1.52 -6.21
CA SER A 115 15.96 -1.96 -7.48
C SER A 115 15.10 -1.50 -8.66
N THR A 116 15.71 -1.32 -9.83
CA THR A 116 15.01 -0.87 -11.05
C THR A 116 13.79 -1.72 -11.39
N ALA A 117 13.87 -3.04 -11.20
CA ALA A 117 12.75 -3.96 -11.36
C ALA A 117 11.59 -3.66 -10.40
N ARG A 118 11.89 -3.38 -9.13
CA ARG A 118 10.89 -3.05 -8.11
C ARG A 118 10.31 -1.65 -8.28
N GLN A 119 11.07 -0.70 -8.79
CA GLN A 119 10.55 0.61 -9.18
C GLN A 119 9.53 0.48 -10.33
N LYS A 120 9.79 -0.37 -11.33
CA LYS A 120 8.85 -0.65 -12.42
C LYS A 120 7.57 -1.31 -11.89
N GLU A 121 7.70 -2.32 -11.04
CA GLU A 121 6.55 -3.01 -10.41
C GLU A 121 5.73 -2.06 -9.52
N HIS A 122 6.38 -1.20 -8.74
CA HIS A 122 5.70 -0.21 -7.91
C HIS A 122 4.77 0.71 -8.72
N LYS A 123 5.19 1.13 -9.91
CA LYS A 123 4.36 1.97 -10.80
C LYS A 123 3.08 1.29 -11.30
N LEU A 124 3.04 -0.05 -11.27
CA LEU A 124 1.88 -0.84 -11.71
C LEU A 124 0.93 -1.15 -10.54
N ARG A 125 1.33 -0.91 -9.29
CA ARG A 125 0.51 -1.27 -8.13
C ARG A 125 -0.80 -0.49 -8.13
N HIS A 126 -1.89 -1.22 -7.94
CA HIS A 126 -3.20 -0.61 -7.81
C HIS A 126 -3.34 0.05 -6.43
N TYR A 127 -3.57 1.35 -6.45
CA TYR A 127 -4.04 2.13 -5.31
C TYR A 127 -5.52 2.37 -5.52
N HIS A 128 -6.33 2.04 -4.50
CA HIS A 128 -7.78 2.17 -4.62
C HIS A 128 -8.16 3.66 -4.68
N LEU A 129 -8.41 4.13 -5.90
CA LEU A 129 -8.83 5.48 -6.17
C LEU A 129 -10.21 5.74 -5.55
N SER A 130 -10.32 6.71 -4.64
CA SER A 130 -11.64 7.24 -4.28
C SER A 130 -12.10 8.11 -5.46
N THR A 131 -12.77 7.52 -6.46
CA THR A 131 -13.54 8.32 -7.41
C THR A 131 -14.75 8.89 -6.67
N SER A 132 -14.51 9.95 -5.90
CA SER A 132 -15.58 10.84 -5.47
C SER A 132 -16.08 11.50 -6.74
N LYS A 133 -17.12 10.94 -7.36
CA LYS A 133 -17.86 11.61 -8.42
C LYS A 133 -18.26 12.97 -7.85
N LYS A 134 -17.70 14.05 -8.42
CA LYS A 134 -18.25 15.40 -8.27
C LYS A 134 -19.65 15.44 -8.88
#